data_AF-A0A7S2DWT2-F1
#
_entry.id   AF-A0A7S2DWT2-F1
#
_cell.length_a   1.000
_cell.length_b   1.000
_cell.length_c   1.000
_cell.angle_alpha   90.00
_cell.angle_beta   90.00
_cell.angle_gamma   90.00
#
_symmetry.space_group_name_H-M   'P 1'
#
loop_
_entity.id
_entity.type
_entity.pdbx_description
1 polymer ?
#
loop_
_entity_poly.entity_id
_entity_poly.type
_entity_poly.pdbx_seq_one_letter_code
_entity_poly.pdbx_strand_id
1 'polypeptide(L)'
;AIGSGGGRQGRNDRIAKLLAEADKEAPGGGSSADAAQAVSAGKVTVGAGDEESCVCCIPPLRAHREPAAASIFTFQFGSVTVHQLSDAGVTCDAAWMFPSLNALELEAGFPEGRAVLSFGCVLFRCANGTTVLCDTSVGAPDLGVINLEVHTEQRKRRQLLELLGAVGLSPEDITVVTHSHMHRDHHSWNVIGGTPTFPNAIHLIQRAEFAYWTSTAELKERSGYAATIQPLEAAGKLHLVDGTYDVCDGFRLELCPGHTPGHQLVRVSAMPVADELPCSPPAMYVVGDLLHQTQQVTHPEWSPRFDWSAAAAASIRAAVL
;
A
#
# COMPACT_ATOMS: atom_id res chain seq x y z
N ALA A 1 -43.19 -4.83 7.02
CA ALA A 1 -42.39 -4.68 5.79
C ALA A 1 -42.06 -3.19 5.62
N ILE A 2 -40.83 -2.79 5.95
CA ILE A 2 -40.33 -1.43 5.68
C ILE A 2 -38.91 -1.65 5.15
N GLY A 3 -38.69 -1.23 3.91
CA GLY A 3 -37.57 -1.65 3.07
C GLY A 3 -36.23 -0.98 3.40
N SER A 4 -35.17 -1.78 3.36
CA SER A 4 -33.76 -1.41 3.55
C SER A 4 -33.01 -1.15 2.23
N GLY A 5 -33.70 -0.68 1.18
CA GLY A 5 -33.12 -0.57 -0.17
C GLY A 5 -32.38 0.74 -0.50
N GLY A 6 -32.56 1.80 0.30
CA GLY A 6 -32.14 3.16 -0.09
C GLY A 6 -30.65 3.50 0.10
N GLY A 7 -29.94 2.78 0.97
CA GLY A 7 -28.56 3.15 1.35
C GLY A 7 -27.46 2.68 0.39
N ARG A 8 -27.73 1.71 -0.49
CA ARG A 8 -26.72 1.17 -1.44
C ARG A 8 -26.66 1.97 -2.74
N GLN A 9 -27.80 2.39 -3.28
CA GLN A 9 -27.84 3.17 -4.53
C GLN A 9 -27.17 4.55 -4.36
N GLY A 10 -27.50 5.27 -3.30
CA GLY A 10 -26.95 6.61 -3.05
C GLY A 10 -25.45 6.66 -2.76
N ARG A 11 -24.82 5.52 -2.37
CA ARG A 11 -23.37 5.43 -2.15
C ARG A 11 -22.60 5.29 -3.47
N ASN A 12 -23.10 4.48 -4.40
CA ASN A 12 -22.51 4.33 -5.73
C ASN A 12 -22.62 5.62 -6.55
N ASP A 13 -23.74 6.35 -6.39
CA ASP A 13 -23.96 7.62 -7.07
C ASP A 13 -22.96 8.72 -6.61
N ARG A 14 -22.49 8.66 -5.36
CA ARG A 14 -21.52 9.63 -4.81
C ARG A 14 -20.09 9.39 -5.32
N ILE A 15 -19.67 8.12 -5.45
CA ILE A 15 -18.36 7.77 -6.05
C ILE A 15 -18.37 8.07 -7.55
N ALA A 16 -19.46 7.73 -8.26
CA ALA A 16 -19.62 8.08 -9.67
C ALA A 16 -19.58 9.59 -9.91
N LYS A 17 -20.12 10.39 -8.98
CA LYS A 17 -20.07 11.86 -9.04
C LYS A 17 -18.64 12.40 -8.83
N LEU A 18 -17.88 11.86 -7.87
CA LEU A 18 -16.47 12.22 -7.65
C LEU A 18 -15.59 11.89 -8.88
N LEU A 19 -15.83 10.74 -9.51
CA LEU A 19 -15.14 10.36 -10.77
C LEU A 19 -15.49 11.29 -11.93
N ALA A 20 -16.76 11.69 -12.06
CA ALA A 20 -17.22 12.60 -13.11
C ALA A 20 -16.78 14.07 -12.92
N GLU A 21 -16.39 14.45 -11.70
CA GLU A 21 -15.82 15.76 -11.38
C GLU A 21 -14.31 15.78 -11.63
N ALA A 22 -13.59 14.69 -11.35
CA ALA A 22 -12.16 14.54 -11.66
C ALA A 22 -11.85 14.55 -13.18
N ASP A 23 -12.73 13.99 -14.01
CA ASP A 23 -12.59 14.00 -15.48
C ASP A 23 -12.76 15.41 -16.09
N LYS A 24 -13.29 16.38 -15.33
CA LYS A 24 -13.51 17.77 -15.82
C LYS A 24 -12.35 18.72 -15.56
N GLU A 25 -11.38 18.34 -14.72
CA GLU A 25 -10.28 19.22 -14.33
C GLU A 25 -8.92 18.86 -14.94
N ALA A 26 -8.84 17.85 -15.82
CA ALA A 26 -7.60 17.56 -16.54
C ALA A 26 -7.22 18.69 -17.52
N PRO A 27 -6.12 19.43 -17.30
CA PRO A 27 -5.67 20.42 -18.27
C PRO A 27 -5.01 19.70 -19.46
N GLY A 28 -5.40 20.12 -20.67
CA GLY A 28 -4.82 19.67 -21.92
C GLY A 28 -3.30 19.88 -21.97
N GLY A 29 -2.63 18.96 -22.65
CA GLY A 29 -1.18 18.80 -22.66
C GLY A 29 -0.38 20.04 -23.06
N GLY A 30 0.79 20.16 -22.41
CA GLY A 30 1.89 21.04 -22.80
C GLY A 30 3.21 20.46 -22.30
N SER A 31 4.20 20.31 -23.18
CA SER A 31 5.53 19.79 -22.88
C SER A 31 6.42 20.84 -22.19
N SER A 32 7.27 20.43 -21.25
CA SER A 32 8.64 20.92 -20.97
C SER A 32 9.10 20.22 -19.68
N ALA A 33 10.23 19.53 -19.58
CA ALA A 33 11.60 19.97 -19.84
C ALA A 33 11.90 21.35 -19.21
N ASP A 34 11.75 21.46 -17.89
CA ASP A 34 12.57 22.30 -17.00
C ASP A 34 11.99 22.30 -15.57
N ALA A 35 12.52 21.42 -14.71
CA ALA A 35 12.32 21.49 -13.26
C ALA A 35 13.49 20.84 -12.54
N ALA A 36 14.70 21.33 -12.81
CA ALA A 36 15.90 20.98 -12.08
C ALA A 36 16.67 22.26 -11.77
N GLN A 37 16.32 22.97 -10.70
CA GLN A 37 17.24 23.75 -9.88
C GLN A 37 16.52 24.48 -8.73
N ALA A 38 17.23 24.51 -7.59
CA ALA A 38 17.10 25.42 -6.44
C ALA A 38 16.51 24.80 -5.16
N VAL A 39 17.38 24.12 -4.39
CA VAL A 39 17.33 24.19 -2.92
C VAL A 39 18.75 24.48 -2.42
N SER A 40 19.03 25.76 -2.16
CA SER A 40 20.24 26.18 -1.46
C SER A 40 20.01 26.13 0.05
N ALA A 41 21.00 25.60 0.76
CA ALA A 41 21.06 25.40 2.19
C ALA A 41 20.67 26.63 3.04
N GLY A 42 19.66 26.47 3.89
CA GLY A 42 19.39 27.35 5.03
C GLY A 42 19.72 26.61 6.33
N LYS A 43 20.79 27.03 7.01
CA LYS A 43 21.10 26.60 8.38
C LYS A 43 20.02 27.12 9.32
N VAL A 44 19.28 26.24 9.98
CA VAL A 44 18.43 26.59 11.13
C VAL A 44 19.06 25.99 12.38
N THR A 45 19.50 26.86 13.28
CA THR A 45 19.95 26.52 14.63
C THR A 45 18.74 26.30 15.52
N VAL A 46 18.64 25.14 16.17
CA VAL A 46 17.58 24.82 17.13
C VAL A 46 18.04 25.24 18.52
N GLY A 47 17.28 26.14 19.15
CA GLY A 47 17.47 26.54 20.55
C GLY A 47 16.92 25.49 21.50
N ALA A 48 17.64 25.25 22.60
CA ALA A 48 17.23 24.37 23.68
C ALA A 48 15.99 24.93 24.40
N GLY A 49 14.97 24.10 24.56
CA GLY A 49 13.75 24.41 25.30
C GLY A 49 13.02 23.14 25.72
N ASP A 50 13.23 22.79 26.99
CA ASP A 50 12.38 22.05 27.93
C ASP A 50 11.75 20.72 27.49
N GLU A 51 12.50 19.65 27.79
CA GLU A 51 12.04 18.27 27.95
C GLU A 51 11.08 18.18 29.15
N GLU A 52 9.79 17.92 28.94
CA GLU A 52 9.00 17.04 29.81
C GLU A 52 7.63 16.69 29.19
N SER A 53 7.31 15.39 29.20
CA SER A 53 6.01 14.77 28.90
C SER A 53 5.63 14.45 27.44
N CYS A 54 6.38 13.59 26.77
CA CYS A 54 5.78 12.61 25.84
C CYS A 54 6.64 11.34 25.74
N VAL A 55 6.68 10.55 26.81
CA VAL A 55 7.25 9.20 26.75
C VAL A 55 6.19 8.28 26.16
N CYS A 56 6.08 8.28 24.82
CA CYS A 56 5.55 7.12 24.14
C CYS A 56 6.56 6.00 24.39
N CYS A 57 6.30 5.15 25.38
CA CYS A 57 7.09 3.95 25.63
C CYS A 57 6.98 3.04 24.41
N ILE A 58 7.80 3.27 23.38
CA ILE A 58 8.04 2.31 22.32
C ILE A 58 8.73 1.14 23.03
N PRO A 59 8.09 -0.04 23.16
CA PRO A 59 8.76 -1.18 23.73
C PRO A 59 10.02 -1.46 22.90
N PRO A 60 11.14 -1.88 23.52
CA PRO A 60 12.37 -2.17 22.79
C PRO A 60 12.04 -3.11 21.63
N LEU A 61 12.54 -2.78 20.43
CA LEU A 61 12.47 -3.64 19.25
C LEU A 61 12.90 -5.04 19.67
N ARG A 62 11.93 -5.94 19.85
CA ARG A 62 12.24 -7.35 19.98
C ARG A 62 12.84 -7.74 18.63
N ALA A 63 14.14 -8.00 18.63
CA ALA A 63 14.74 -8.87 17.64
C ALA A 63 13.88 -10.15 17.59
N HIS A 64 13.77 -10.74 16.41
CA HIS A 64 12.95 -11.92 16.11
C HIS A 64 11.45 -11.65 15.96
N ARG A 65 10.97 -11.76 14.71
CA ARG A 65 9.64 -12.30 14.45
C ARG A 65 9.78 -13.35 13.36
N GLU A 66 9.55 -14.62 13.70
CA GLU A 66 8.98 -15.56 12.74
C GLU A 66 7.85 -14.85 11.96
N PRO A 67 7.62 -15.16 10.67
CA PRO A 67 6.57 -14.49 9.92
C PRO A 67 5.27 -14.57 10.72
N ALA A 68 4.75 -13.40 11.08
CA ALA A 68 3.67 -13.32 12.05
C ALA A 68 2.48 -14.15 11.55
N ALA A 69 1.79 -14.83 12.47
CA ALA A 69 0.51 -15.43 12.14
C ALA A 69 -0.45 -14.36 11.60
N ALA A 70 -1.44 -14.78 10.82
CA ALA A 70 -2.48 -13.88 10.37
C ALA A 70 -3.04 -13.11 11.57
N SER A 71 -3.06 -11.78 11.45
CA SER A 71 -3.31 -10.92 12.60
C SER A 71 -3.92 -9.60 12.17
N ILE A 72 -4.61 -8.98 13.13
CA ILE A 72 -5.31 -7.72 12.94
C ILE A 72 -4.81 -6.76 14.01
N PHE A 73 -4.29 -5.62 13.58
CA PHE A 73 -4.01 -4.49 14.46
C PHE A 73 -4.98 -3.36 14.12
N THR A 74 -5.76 -2.92 15.12
CA THR A 74 -6.80 -1.91 14.93
C THR A 74 -6.52 -0.69 15.79
N PHE A 75 -6.65 0.49 15.20
CA PHE A 75 -6.54 1.77 15.91
C PHE A 75 -7.39 2.85 15.23
N GLN A 76 -7.58 3.97 15.91
CA GLN A 76 -8.26 5.15 15.35
C GLN A 76 -7.24 6.18 14.89
N PHE A 77 -7.51 6.81 13.75
CA PHE A 77 -6.74 7.94 13.23
C PHE A 77 -7.70 9.07 12.84
N GLY A 78 -7.87 10.03 13.75
CA GLY A 78 -8.98 10.98 13.64
C GLY A 78 -10.32 10.25 13.67
N SER A 79 -11.22 10.58 12.73
CA SER A 79 -12.52 9.92 12.58
C SER A 79 -12.48 8.60 11.76
N VAL A 80 -11.30 8.10 11.41
CA VAL A 80 -11.12 6.91 10.57
C VAL A 80 -10.64 5.73 11.42
N THR A 81 -11.32 4.59 11.29
CA THR A 81 -10.85 3.33 11.89
C THR A 81 -9.93 2.62 10.91
N VAL A 82 -8.74 2.27 11.38
CA VAL A 82 -7.68 1.64 10.59
C VAL A 82 -7.50 0.20 11.07
N HIS A 83 -7.44 -0.75 10.15
CA HIS A 83 -7.10 -2.14 10.40
C HIS A 83 -5.90 -2.52 9.53
N GLN A 84 -4.78 -2.87 10.15
CA GLN A 84 -3.67 -3.54 9.48
C GLN A 84 -3.95 -5.04 9.50
N LEU A 85 -4.12 -5.64 8.32
CA LEU A 85 -4.44 -7.05 8.14
C LEU A 85 -3.19 -7.77 7.64
N SER A 86 -2.56 -8.58 8.48
CA SER A 86 -1.44 -9.44 8.08
C SER A 86 -2.01 -10.72 7.53
N ASP A 87 -1.81 -10.97 6.24
CA ASP A 87 -2.38 -12.12 5.52
C ASP A 87 -1.43 -13.31 5.58
N ALA A 88 -0.17 -13.09 5.19
CA ALA A 88 0.86 -14.12 5.06
C ALA A 88 2.24 -13.57 5.44
N GLY A 89 3.25 -14.45 5.45
CA GLY A 89 4.64 -14.03 5.55
C GLY A 89 5.60 -15.18 5.33
N VAL A 90 6.82 -14.85 4.92
CA VAL A 90 7.90 -15.80 4.64
C VAL A 90 9.23 -15.29 5.16
N THR A 91 10.16 -16.22 5.37
CA THR A 91 11.54 -15.90 5.71
C THR A 91 12.43 -16.28 4.54
N CYS A 92 13.35 -15.41 4.15
CA CYS A 92 14.36 -15.70 3.14
C CYS A 92 15.77 -15.43 3.65
N ASP A 93 16.77 -15.83 2.87
CA ASP A 93 18.16 -15.45 3.12
C ASP A 93 18.35 -13.94 2.89
N ALA A 94 19.02 -13.27 3.83
CA ALA A 94 19.22 -11.82 3.80
C ALA A 94 20.20 -11.40 2.69
N ALA A 95 21.24 -12.19 2.43
CA ALA A 95 22.21 -11.91 1.37
C ALA A 95 21.57 -12.10 -0.02
N TRP A 96 20.63 -13.03 -0.15
CA TRP A 96 19.81 -13.17 -1.35
C TRP A 96 18.90 -11.96 -1.56
N MET A 97 18.27 -11.44 -0.49
CA MET A 97 17.41 -10.26 -0.59
C MET A 97 18.19 -8.99 -0.90
N PHE A 98 19.35 -8.78 -0.24
CA PHE A 98 20.18 -7.59 -0.35
C PHE A 98 21.58 -7.95 -0.90
N PRO A 99 21.69 -8.24 -2.20
CA PRO A 99 22.93 -8.75 -2.80
C PRO A 99 24.07 -7.73 -2.84
N SER A 100 23.79 -6.45 -2.60
CA SER A 100 24.79 -5.39 -2.58
C SER A 100 25.49 -5.22 -1.23
N LEU A 101 24.97 -5.82 -0.16
CA LEU A 101 25.53 -5.67 1.18
C LEU A 101 26.79 -6.52 1.35
N ASN A 102 27.77 -5.97 2.02
CA ASN A 102 28.98 -6.69 2.40
C ASN A 102 28.74 -7.55 3.66
N ALA A 103 29.71 -8.40 4.00
CA ALA A 103 29.59 -9.34 5.11
C ALA A 103 29.36 -8.64 6.47
N LEU A 104 29.98 -7.49 6.72
CA LEU A 104 29.81 -6.74 7.96
C LEU A 104 28.43 -6.11 8.07
N GLU A 105 27.91 -5.57 6.96
CA GLU A 105 26.56 -5.02 6.88
C GLU A 105 25.50 -6.11 7.09
N LEU A 106 25.69 -7.28 6.47
CA LEU A 106 24.81 -8.43 6.65
C LEU A 106 24.85 -8.95 8.08
N GLU A 107 26.04 -9.08 8.69
CA GLU A 107 26.18 -9.51 10.08
C GLU A 107 25.53 -8.51 11.05
N ALA A 108 25.72 -7.21 10.84
CA ALA A 108 25.16 -6.17 11.69
C ALA A 108 23.63 -6.02 11.53
N GLY A 109 23.14 -6.03 10.28
CA GLY A 109 21.72 -5.84 9.97
C GLY A 109 20.89 -7.11 10.14
N PHE A 110 21.48 -8.27 9.88
CA PHE A 110 20.81 -9.56 9.83
C PHE A 110 21.68 -10.64 10.51
N PRO A 111 21.86 -10.61 11.85
CA PRO A 111 22.77 -11.49 12.56
C PRO A 111 22.45 -12.99 12.42
N GLU A 112 21.21 -13.35 12.07
CA GLU A 112 20.78 -14.72 11.78
C GLU A 112 20.88 -15.09 10.29
N GLY A 113 21.31 -14.16 9.43
CA GLY A 113 21.36 -14.32 7.98
C GLY A 113 19.98 -14.36 7.31
N ARG A 114 18.92 -13.95 8.01
CA ARG A 114 17.52 -14.05 7.55
C ARG A 114 16.83 -12.69 7.46
N ALA A 115 16.00 -12.53 6.44
CA ALA A 115 15.07 -11.41 6.28
C ALA A 115 13.63 -11.93 6.30
N VAL A 116 12.70 -11.16 6.86
CA VAL A 116 11.30 -11.57 7.04
C VAL A 116 10.39 -10.68 6.21
N LEU A 117 9.64 -11.27 5.29
CA LEU A 117 8.60 -10.60 4.51
C LEU A 117 7.25 -10.88 5.15
N SER A 118 6.48 -9.82 5.40
CA SER A 118 5.10 -9.91 5.83
C SER A 118 4.21 -9.33 4.75
N PHE A 119 3.22 -10.10 4.32
CA PHE A 119 2.27 -9.70 3.29
C PHE A 119 0.94 -9.38 3.95
N GLY A 120 0.30 -8.31 3.51
CA GLY A 120 -0.94 -7.84 4.10
C GLY A 120 -1.47 -6.63 3.38
N CYS A 121 -2.46 -6.01 4.00
CA CYS A 121 -3.12 -4.83 3.47
C CYS A 121 -3.56 -3.92 4.62
N VAL A 122 -3.82 -2.65 4.30
CA VAL A 122 -4.37 -1.68 5.26
C VAL A 122 -5.79 -1.34 4.85
N LEU A 123 -6.72 -1.55 5.76
CA LEU A 123 -8.14 -1.28 5.58
C LEU A 123 -8.54 -0.04 6.38
N PHE A 124 -9.30 0.85 5.75
CA PHE A 124 -9.81 2.08 6.32
C PHE A 124 -11.32 2.11 6.29
N ARG A 125 -11.94 2.42 7.43
CA ARG A 125 -13.37 2.66 7.54
C ARG A 125 -13.60 4.13 7.83
N CYS A 126 -14.14 4.83 6.84
CA CYS A 126 -14.42 6.26 6.93
C CYS A 126 -15.81 6.50 7.51
N ALA A 127 -15.99 7.58 8.28
CA ALA A 127 -17.28 7.94 8.87
C ALA A 127 -18.39 8.22 7.82
N ASN A 128 -18.01 8.62 6.61
CA ASN A 128 -18.93 8.84 5.48
C ASN A 128 -19.41 7.53 4.82
N GLY A 129 -18.98 6.37 5.31
CA GLY A 129 -19.36 5.05 4.81
C GLY A 129 -18.47 4.50 3.68
N THR A 130 -17.42 5.24 3.28
CA THR A 130 -16.39 4.74 2.36
C THR A 130 -15.46 3.77 3.08
N THR A 131 -15.23 2.62 2.45
CA THR A 131 -14.27 1.61 2.91
C THR A 131 -13.16 1.49 1.87
N VAL A 132 -11.94 1.86 2.25
CA VAL A 132 -10.75 1.83 1.38
C VAL A 132 -9.86 0.67 1.80
N LEU A 133 -9.49 -0.18 0.85
CA LEU A 133 -8.54 -1.27 1.05
C LEU A 133 -7.27 -0.98 0.24
N CYS A 134 -6.14 -0.82 0.92
CA CYS A 134 -4.84 -0.61 0.31
C CYS A 134 -4.14 -1.96 0.13
N ASP A 135 -3.96 -2.35 -1.13
CA ASP A 135 -3.51 -3.66 -1.59
C ASP A 135 -4.45 -4.81 -1.20
N THR A 136 -4.30 -5.94 -1.88
CA THR A 136 -5.08 -7.16 -1.67
C THR A 136 -4.19 -8.38 -1.52
N SER A 137 -2.94 -8.23 -1.08
CA SER A 137 -2.10 -9.35 -0.62
C SER A 137 -1.91 -10.50 -1.64
N VAL A 138 -1.59 -11.72 -1.15
CA VAL A 138 -1.04 -12.88 -1.89
C VAL A 138 -2.07 -13.81 -2.56
N GLY A 139 -3.36 -13.47 -2.50
CA GLY A 139 -4.44 -14.18 -3.18
C GLY A 139 -4.84 -15.52 -2.57
N ALA A 140 -5.85 -16.18 -3.13
CA ALA A 140 -6.29 -17.48 -2.63
C ALA A 140 -5.22 -18.57 -2.90
N PRO A 141 -5.10 -19.63 -2.06
CA PRO A 141 -4.08 -20.68 -2.22
C PRO A 141 -4.09 -21.39 -3.57
N ASP A 142 -5.26 -21.53 -4.18
CA ASP A 142 -5.53 -22.19 -5.46
C ASP A 142 -5.23 -21.33 -6.69
N LEU A 143 -5.06 -20.01 -6.52
CA LEU A 143 -4.80 -19.10 -7.62
C LEU A 143 -3.41 -19.33 -8.26
N GLY A 144 -2.46 -19.91 -7.53
CA GLY A 144 -1.13 -20.29 -8.06
C GLY A 144 -0.24 -19.12 -8.52
N VAL A 145 -0.69 -17.88 -8.34
CA VAL A 145 -0.01 -16.66 -8.83
C VAL A 145 1.28 -16.38 -8.05
N ILE A 146 1.34 -16.74 -6.77
CA ILE A 146 2.56 -16.66 -5.96
C ILE A 146 2.97 -18.05 -5.51
N ASN A 147 4.17 -18.46 -5.91
CA ASN A 147 4.80 -19.66 -5.39
C ASN A 147 5.55 -19.34 -4.09
N LEU A 148 4.90 -19.58 -2.95
CA LEU A 148 5.51 -19.46 -1.62
C LEU A 148 6.26 -20.75 -1.20
N GLU A 149 6.60 -21.67 -2.12
CA GLU A 149 7.16 -23.01 -1.82
C GLU A 149 8.56 -23.02 -1.18
N VAL A 150 9.12 -21.88 -0.80
CA VAL A 150 10.35 -21.84 0.01
C VAL A 150 10.00 -22.04 1.50
N HIS A 151 9.83 -23.33 1.83
CA HIS A 151 9.90 -23.93 3.17
C HIS A 151 8.77 -23.65 4.18
N THR A 152 8.22 -24.78 4.66
CA THR A 152 7.38 -25.02 5.86
C THR A 152 5.85 -24.95 5.68
N GLU A 153 5.15 -25.52 6.68
CA GLU A 153 3.70 -25.70 6.92
C GLU A 153 2.79 -24.45 6.73
N GLN A 154 3.25 -23.41 6.04
CA GLN A 154 2.63 -22.10 5.87
C GLN A 154 1.56 -22.05 4.76
N ARG A 155 1.24 -23.18 4.10
CA ARG A 155 0.20 -23.30 3.05
C ARG A 155 -1.21 -22.89 3.51
N LYS A 156 -1.46 -22.67 4.81
CA LYS A 156 -2.76 -22.32 5.42
C LYS A 156 -2.98 -20.83 5.71
N ARG A 157 -2.06 -19.95 5.29
CA ARG A 157 -1.99 -18.54 5.73
C ARG A 157 -2.35 -17.53 4.63
N ARG A 158 -3.40 -17.78 3.86
CA ARG A 158 -3.98 -16.78 2.94
C ARG A 158 -5.41 -16.56 3.39
N GLN A 159 -5.60 -15.59 4.27
CA GLN A 159 -6.77 -15.40 5.13
C GLN A 159 -7.41 -14.03 4.99
N LEU A 160 -7.07 -13.22 3.97
CA LEU A 160 -7.63 -11.87 3.82
C LEU A 160 -9.16 -11.82 4.01
N LEU A 161 -9.91 -12.74 3.40
CA LEU A 161 -11.37 -12.76 3.54
C LEU A 161 -11.84 -13.12 4.96
N GLU A 162 -11.11 -14.01 5.66
CA GLU A 162 -11.38 -14.35 7.05
C GLU A 162 -11.06 -13.16 7.96
N LEU A 163 -9.97 -12.43 7.69
CA LEU A 163 -9.58 -11.22 8.41
C LEU A 163 -10.58 -10.08 8.22
N LEU A 164 -11.11 -9.90 7.00
CA LEU A 164 -12.22 -8.98 6.73
C LEU A 164 -13.47 -9.37 7.53
N GLY A 165 -13.82 -10.65 7.53
CA GLY A 165 -14.93 -11.17 8.33
C GLY A 165 -14.76 -10.92 9.83
N ALA A 166 -13.54 -11.05 10.35
CA ALA A 166 -13.22 -10.82 11.76
C ALA A 166 -13.36 -9.35 12.19
N VAL A 167 -13.27 -8.39 11.27
CA VAL A 167 -13.59 -6.95 11.52
C VAL A 167 -15.02 -6.59 11.13
N GLY A 168 -15.85 -7.58 10.81
CA GLY A 168 -17.27 -7.43 10.52
C GLY A 168 -17.58 -6.87 9.13
N LEU A 169 -16.72 -7.13 8.14
CA LEU A 169 -16.92 -6.72 6.75
C LEU A 169 -16.98 -7.95 5.82
N SER A 170 -17.76 -7.82 4.76
CA SER A 170 -17.70 -8.72 3.61
C SER A 170 -17.01 -8.04 2.41
N PRO A 171 -16.62 -8.79 1.35
CA PRO A 171 -16.01 -8.19 0.17
C PRO A 171 -16.88 -7.12 -0.50
N GLU A 172 -18.21 -7.23 -0.39
CA GLU A 172 -19.18 -6.26 -0.90
C GLU A 172 -19.15 -4.92 -0.13
N ASP A 173 -18.60 -4.88 1.07
CA ASP A 173 -18.49 -3.65 1.86
C ASP A 173 -17.30 -2.78 1.44
N ILE A 174 -16.36 -3.33 0.65
CA ILE A 174 -15.22 -2.59 0.11
C ILE A 174 -15.69 -1.73 -1.06
N THR A 175 -15.42 -0.42 -0.99
CA THR A 175 -15.86 0.55 -1.99
C THR A 175 -14.73 1.05 -2.89
N VAL A 176 -13.49 1.02 -2.38
CA VAL A 176 -12.29 1.38 -3.14
C VAL A 176 -11.16 0.43 -2.78
N VAL A 177 -10.45 -0.06 -3.79
CA VAL A 177 -9.19 -0.77 -3.62
C VAL A 177 -8.10 0.07 -4.28
N THR A 178 -7.04 0.43 -3.55
CA THR A 178 -5.88 1.15 -4.10
C THR A 178 -4.71 0.18 -4.17
N HIS A 179 -4.00 0.12 -5.30
CA HIS A 179 -2.81 -0.73 -5.41
C HIS A 179 -1.55 0.11 -5.33
N SER A 180 -0.69 -0.13 -4.35
CA SER A 180 0.61 0.53 -4.25
C SER A 180 1.43 0.29 -5.52
N HIS A 181 1.43 -0.96 -6.01
CA HIS A 181 2.07 -1.37 -7.26
C HIS A 181 1.55 -2.75 -7.72
N MET A 182 2.05 -3.28 -8.84
CA MET A 182 1.55 -4.50 -9.48
C MET A 182 2.42 -5.75 -9.25
N HIS A 183 3.20 -5.82 -8.17
CA HIS A 183 3.72 -7.12 -7.72
C HIS A 183 2.58 -7.99 -7.16
N ARG A 184 2.72 -9.29 -7.38
CA ARG A 184 1.64 -10.26 -7.18
C ARG A 184 1.12 -10.28 -5.75
N ASP A 185 2.00 -10.08 -4.78
CA ASP A 185 1.71 -10.02 -3.36
C ASP A 185 0.94 -8.77 -2.93
N HIS A 186 0.56 -7.88 -3.86
CA HIS A 186 -0.24 -6.70 -3.58
C HIS A 186 -1.63 -6.74 -4.23
N HIS A 187 -1.90 -7.68 -5.14
CA HIS A 187 -3.15 -7.66 -5.91
C HIS A 187 -3.74 -9.04 -6.18
N SER A 188 -3.20 -10.10 -5.58
CA SER A 188 -3.64 -11.46 -5.88
C SER A 188 -5.00 -11.84 -5.30
N TRP A 189 -5.54 -11.13 -4.30
CA TRP A 189 -6.94 -11.34 -3.88
C TRP A 189 -7.95 -10.58 -4.74
N ASN A 190 -7.55 -9.85 -5.79
CA ASN A 190 -8.49 -9.10 -6.63
C ASN A 190 -9.55 -9.97 -7.32
N VAL A 191 -9.22 -11.24 -7.60
CA VAL A 191 -10.05 -12.14 -8.38
C VAL A 191 -10.06 -13.52 -7.76
N ILE A 192 -11.26 -14.10 -7.61
CA ILE A 192 -11.47 -15.51 -7.24
C ILE A 192 -12.33 -16.16 -8.30
N GLY A 193 -11.89 -17.31 -8.84
CA GLY A 193 -12.65 -18.03 -9.87
C GLY A 193 -12.96 -17.19 -11.12
N GLY A 194 -12.08 -16.25 -11.47
CA GLY A 194 -12.26 -15.35 -12.62
C GLY A 194 -13.23 -14.18 -12.39
N THR A 195 -13.80 -14.03 -11.18
CA THR A 195 -14.72 -12.94 -10.83
C THR A 195 -14.04 -11.96 -9.87
N PRO A 196 -14.26 -10.64 -10.00
CA PRO A 196 -13.77 -9.66 -9.03
C PRO A 196 -14.22 -10.01 -7.60
N THR A 197 -13.27 -10.15 -6.69
CA THR A 197 -13.53 -10.48 -5.27
C THR A 197 -14.30 -9.36 -4.57
N PHE A 198 -14.05 -8.10 -4.95
CA PHE A 198 -14.65 -6.91 -4.35
C PHE A 198 -15.64 -6.27 -5.36
N PRO A 199 -16.85 -6.83 -5.52
CA PRO A 199 -17.73 -6.49 -6.65
C PRO A 199 -18.28 -5.06 -6.62
N ASN A 200 -18.24 -4.38 -5.47
CA ASN A 200 -18.67 -2.98 -5.35
C ASN A 200 -17.51 -1.98 -5.43
N ALA A 201 -16.26 -2.46 -5.38
CA ALA A 201 -15.11 -1.59 -5.39
C ALA A 201 -14.78 -1.08 -6.80
N ILE A 202 -14.19 0.12 -6.87
CA ILE A 202 -13.30 0.49 -7.96
C ILE A 202 -11.86 0.17 -7.56
N HIS A 203 -11.01 -0.18 -8.53
CA HIS A 203 -9.60 -0.48 -8.32
C HIS A 203 -8.74 0.61 -8.95
N LEU A 204 -7.95 1.31 -8.14
CA LEU A 204 -7.11 2.43 -8.57
C LEU A 204 -5.65 1.98 -8.76
N ILE A 205 -5.11 2.20 -9.95
CA ILE A 205 -3.70 1.91 -10.30
C ILE A 205 -3.11 3.11 -11.03
N GLN A 206 -1.85 3.45 -10.77
CA GLN A 206 -1.14 4.46 -11.55
C GLN A 206 -1.00 4.02 -13.01
N ARG A 207 -1.29 4.92 -13.95
CA ARG A 207 -1.18 4.64 -15.39
C ARG A 207 0.24 4.20 -15.76
N ALA A 208 1.26 4.80 -15.15
CA ALA A 208 2.66 4.42 -15.34
C ALA A 208 2.94 2.97 -14.91
N GLU A 209 2.31 2.51 -13.82
CA GLU A 209 2.45 1.14 -13.32
C GLU A 209 1.81 0.17 -14.31
N PHE A 210 0.56 0.43 -14.69
CA PHE A 210 -0.18 -0.39 -15.63
C PHE A 210 0.54 -0.47 -16.99
N ALA A 211 1.00 0.67 -17.52
CA ALA A 211 1.71 0.73 -18.79
C ALA A 211 3.01 -0.10 -18.76
N TYR A 212 3.78 -0.04 -17.68
CA TYR A 212 5.00 -0.84 -17.55
C TYR A 212 4.69 -2.34 -17.56
N TRP A 213 3.84 -2.81 -16.64
CA TRP A 213 3.58 -4.25 -16.47
C TRP A 213 2.80 -4.88 -17.62
N THR A 214 2.12 -4.08 -18.43
CA THR A 214 1.40 -4.56 -19.61
C THR A 214 2.16 -4.37 -20.93
N SER A 215 3.39 -3.83 -20.89
CA SER A 215 4.16 -3.51 -22.10
C SER A 215 4.68 -4.73 -22.86
N THR A 216 4.87 -5.87 -22.19
CA THR A 216 5.29 -7.14 -22.81
C THR A 216 4.53 -8.33 -22.24
N ALA A 217 4.50 -9.44 -22.98
CA ALA A 217 3.90 -10.69 -22.50
C ALA A 217 4.60 -11.21 -21.22
N GLU A 218 5.93 -11.11 -21.18
CA GLU A 218 6.73 -11.51 -20.02
C GLU A 218 6.38 -10.70 -18.77
N LEU A 219 6.22 -9.37 -18.89
CA LEU A 219 5.83 -8.52 -17.75
C LEU A 219 4.38 -8.78 -17.32
N LYS A 220 3.47 -9.09 -18.25
CA LYS A 220 2.10 -9.51 -17.91
C LYS A 220 2.09 -10.83 -17.13
N GLU A 221 2.89 -11.80 -17.56
CA GLU A 221 3.03 -13.06 -16.85
C GLU A 221 3.66 -12.85 -15.47
N ARG A 222 4.75 -12.07 -15.39
CA ARG A 222 5.43 -11.76 -14.13
C ARG A 222 4.53 -11.03 -13.13
N SER A 223 3.69 -10.10 -13.59
CA SER A 223 2.74 -9.40 -12.71
C SER A 223 1.52 -10.25 -12.35
N GLY A 224 1.23 -11.36 -13.04
CA GLY A 224 -0.02 -12.11 -12.85
C GLY A 224 -1.25 -11.44 -13.47
N TYR A 225 -1.04 -10.46 -14.37
CA TYR A 225 -2.07 -9.61 -14.98
C TYR A 225 -3.32 -10.37 -15.43
N ALA A 226 -3.15 -11.48 -16.15
CA ALA A 226 -4.27 -12.25 -16.73
C ALA A 226 -5.20 -12.84 -15.66
N ALA A 227 -4.65 -13.19 -14.49
CA ALA A 227 -5.40 -13.82 -13.41
C ALA A 227 -6.10 -12.81 -12.50
N THR A 228 -5.51 -11.63 -12.29
CA THR A 228 -5.90 -10.73 -11.18
C THR A 228 -6.27 -9.32 -11.59
N ILE A 229 -5.88 -8.87 -12.79
CA ILE A 229 -6.12 -7.49 -13.26
C ILE A 229 -7.05 -7.48 -14.48
N GLN A 230 -6.79 -8.34 -15.46
CA GLN A 230 -7.60 -8.44 -16.68
C GLN A 230 -9.10 -8.66 -16.38
N PRO A 231 -9.51 -9.47 -15.38
CA PRO A 231 -10.94 -9.60 -15.04
C PRO A 231 -11.54 -8.32 -14.46
N LEU A 232 -10.75 -7.48 -13.79
CA LEU A 232 -11.20 -6.16 -13.32
C LEU A 232 -11.43 -5.21 -14.49
N GLU A 233 -10.55 -5.21 -15.49
CA GLU A 233 -10.76 -4.44 -16.72
C GLU A 233 -12.02 -4.88 -17.47
N ALA A 234 -12.18 -6.19 -17.66
CA ALA A 234 -13.35 -6.76 -18.33
C ALA A 234 -14.66 -6.43 -17.59
N ALA A 235 -14.61 -6.29 -16.26
CA ALA A 235 -15.74 -5.89 -15.43
C ALA A 235 -15.96 -4.37 -15.32
N GLY A 236 -15.12 -3.54 -15.97
CA GLY A 236 -15.18 -2.08 -15.86
C GLY A 236 -14.86 -1.56 -14.45
N LYS A 237 -14.03 -2.29 -13.70
CA LYS A 237 -13.68 -2.03 -12.30
C LYS A 237 -12.31 -1.39 -12.13
N LEU A 238 -11.46 -1.45 -13.16
CA LEU A 238 -10.12 -0.86 -13.14
C LEU A 238 -10.15 0.60 -13.59
N HIS A 239 -9.61 1.49 -12.77
CA HIS A 239 -9.47 2.92 -13.06
C HIS A 239 -7.99 3.30 -12.97
N LEU A 240 -7.46 3.85 -14.07
CA LEU A 240 -6.09 4.31 -14.14
C LEU A 240 -6.01 5.79 -13.78
N VAL A 241 -5.16 6.11 -12.81
CA VAL A 241 -4.92 7.47 -12.30
C VAL A 241 -3.51 7.94 -12.64
N ASP A 242 -3.24 9.24 -12.54
CA ASP A 242 -1.95 9.83 -12.86
C ASP A 242 -1.46 10.72 -11.70
N GLY A 243 -0.25 10.46 -11.20
CA GLY A 243 0.40 11.32 -10.22
C GLY A 243 -0.37 11.40 -8.90
N THR A 244 -0.66 12.62 -8.46
CA THR A 244 -1.48 12.85 -7.26
C THR A 244 -2.95 12.67 -7.56
N TYR A 245 -3.66 11.86 -6.76
CA TYR A 245 -5.08 11.59 -6.97
C TYR A 245 -5.86 11.58 -5.66
N ASP A 246 -6.93 12.36 -5.57
CA ASP A 246 -7.82 12.39 -4.41
C ASP A 246 -8.84 11.25 -4.50
N VAL A 247 -8.72 10.28 -3.60
CA VAL A 247 -9.57 9.07 -3.57
C VAL A 247 -10.93 9.39 -2.95
N CYS A 248 -10.89 10.05 -1.80
CA CYS A 248 -12.03 10.56 -1.05
C CYS A 248 -11.51 11.53 0.03
N ASP A 249 -12.42 12.12 0.82
CA ASP A 249 -12.07 13.11 1.85
C ASP A 249 -10.94 12.60 2.77
N GLY A 250 -9.79 13.28 2.70
CA GLY A 250 -8.61 12.96 3.52
C GLY A 250 -7.70 11.87 2.97
N PHE A 251 -8.04 11.21 1.85
CA PHE A 251 -7.25 10.14 1.23
C PHE A 251 -6.70 10.58 -0.13
N ARG A 252 -5.38 10.52 -0.26
CA ARG A 252 -4.68 10.92 -1.48
C ARG A 252 -3.65 9.87 -1.87
N LEU A 253 -3.58 9.57 -3.15
CA LEU A 253 -2.50 8.79 -3.74
C LEU A 253 -1.36 9.73 -4.13
N GLU A 254 -0.13 9.33 -3.86
CA GLU A 254 1.06 10.07 -4.31
C GLU A 254 2.04 9.11 -4.98
N LEU A 255 2.48 9.47 -6.19
CA LEU A 255 3.40 8.67 -6.97
C LEU A 255 4.81 8.74 -6.36
N CYS A 256 5.41 7.58 -6.08
CA CYS A 256 6.76 7.45 -5.51
C CYS A 256 7.55 6.37 -6.27
N PRO A 257 8.01 6.69 -7.49
CA PRO A 257 8.63 5.71 -8.38
C PRO A 257 10.01 5.30 -7.87
N GLY A 258 10.29 4.00 -7.89
CA GLY A 258 11.56 3.45 -7.42
C GLY A 258 11.52 1.93 -7.34
N HIS A 259 10.68 1.41 -6.43
CA HIS A 259 10.42 -0.02 -6.31
C HIS A 259 9.82 -0.58 -7.61
N THR A 260 8.82 0.12 -8.15
CA THR A 260 8.34 -0.04 -9.53
C THR A 260 8.18 1.34 -10.19
N PRO A 261 8.05 1.41 -11.53
CA PRO A 261 7.93 2.69 -12.25
C PRO A 261 6.70 3.51 -11.88
N GLY A 262 5.61 2.88 -11.45
CA GLY A 262 4.39 3.55 -11.02
C GLY A 262 4.00 3.25 -9.57
N HIS A 263 4.96 2.86 -8.73
CA HIS A 263 4.74 2.68 -7.29
C HIS A 263 4.14 3.95 -6.68
N GLN A 264 3.14 3.79 -5.81
CA GLN A 264 2.45 4.88 -5.13
C GLN A 264 2.22 4.58 -3.66
N LEU A 265 2.13 5.65 -2.87
CA LEU A 265 1.74 5.63 -1.47
C LEU A 265 0.32 6.18 -1.28
N VAL A 266 -0.28 5.86 -0.14
CA VAL A 266 -1.56 6.45 0.29
C VAL A 266 -1.30 7.37 1.47
N ARG A 267 -1.54 8.67 1.29
CA ARG A 267 -1.52 9.67 2.34
C ARG A 267 -2.94 9.84 2.90
N VAL A 268 -3.07 9.64 4.21
CA VAL A 268 -4.31 9.81 4.97
C VAL A 268 -4.15 10.97 5.93
N SER A 269 -4.97 12.02 5.78
CA SER A 269 -4.99 13.15 6.71
C SER A 269 -5.92 12.83 7.88
N ALA A 270 -5.52 13.18 9.10
CA ALA A 270 -6.40 13.00 10.25
C ALA A 270 -7.64 13.90 10.09
N MET A 271 -8.80 13.25 10.00
CA MET A 271 -10.08 13.94 9.94
C MET A 271 -10.56 14.29 11.35
N PRO A 272 -11.15 15.47 11.57
CA PRO A 272 -11.57 15.92 12.88
C PRO A 272 -12.65 14.98 13.48
N VAL A 273 -12.55 14.72 14.78
CA VAL A 273 -13.57 14.00 15.56
C VAL A 273 -14.59 14.98 16.18
N ALA A 274 -14.29 16.28 16.19
CA ALA A 274 -15.10 17.40 16.69
C ALA A 274 -14.72 18.72 15.97
N ASP A 275 -15.34 19.86 16.31
CA ASP A 275 -15.15 21.17 15.64
C ASP A 275 -13.74 21.81 15.77
N GLU A 276 -12.75 21.11 16.30
CA GLU A 276 -11.37 21.60 16.39
C GLU A 276 -10.47 20.86 15.39
N LEU A 277 -10.01 21.60 14.37
CA LEU A 277 -8.92 21.15 13.50
C LEU A 277 -7.65 21.93 13.86
N PRO A 278 -6.54 21.28 14.23
CA PRO A 278 -5.26 21.96 14.23
C PRO A 278 -4.96 22.50 12.82
N CYS A 279 -4.28 23.65 12.71
CA CYS A 279 -3.98 24.28 11.41
C CYS A 279 -3.24 23.36 10.42
N SER A 280 -2.61 22.29 10.90
CA SER A 280 -2.07 21.20 10.09
C SER A 280 -2.37 19.86 10.79
N PRO A 281 -3.40 19.11 10.38
CA PRO A 281 -3.67 17.79 10.94
C PRO A 281 -2.50 16.84 10.63
N PRO A 282 -2.17 15.90 11.54
CA PRO A 282 -1.17 14.88 11.26
C PRO A 282 -1.60 14.03 10.05
N ALA A 283 -0.63 13.49 9.33
CA ALA A 283 -0.85 12.59 8.22
C ALA A 283 -0.22 11.22 8.52
N MET A 284 -0.88 10.17 8.04
CA MET A 284 -0.38 8.81 8.03
C MET A 284 -0.12 8.38 6.59
N TYR A 285 0.96 7.64 6.36
CA TYR A 285 1.35 7.15 5.04
C TYR A 285 1.31 5.63 5.03
N VAL A 286 0.55 5.05 4.09
CA VAL A 286 0.67 3.64 3.70
C VAL A 286 1.65 3.59 2.55
N VAL A 287 2.84 3.05 2.83
CA VAL A 287 4.00 3.25 1.95
C VAL A 287 4.24 2.12 0.95
N GLY A 288 3.41 1.07 0.94
CA GLY A 288 3.64 -0.11 0.11
C GLY A 288 5.04 -0.69 0.32
N ASP A 289 5.75 -0.96 -0.77
CA ASP A 289 7.08 -1.55 -0.79
C ASP A 289 8.21 -0.51 -0.83
N LEU A 290 7.93 0.71 -0.33
CA LEU A 290 8.95 1.70 -0.06
C LEU A 290 10.05 1.14 0.85
N LEU A 291 9.72 0.24 1.78
CA LEU A 291 10.64 -0.46 2.69
C LEU A 291 10.22 -1.93 2.77
N HIS A 292 11.17 -2.84 2.92
CA HIS A 292 10.93 -4.26 3.13
C HIS A 292 11.41 -4.74 4.51
N GLN A 293 12.40 -4.07 5.10
CA GLN A 293 12.97 -4.38 6.41
C GLN A 293 13.15 -3.11 7.25
N THR A 294 13.07 -3.23 8.58
CA THR A 294 13.25 -2.10 9.52
C THR A 294 14.61 -1.42 9.42
N GLN A 295 15.64 -2.17 9.01
CA GLN A 295 17.02 -1.72 8.82
C GLN A 295 17.08 -0.59 7.78
N GLN A 296 16.15 -0.57 6.82
CA GLN A 296 16.08 0.46 5.78
C GLN A 296 15.59 1.82 6.30
N VAL A 297 15.14 1.91 7.57
CA VAL A 297 14.86 3.20 8.22
C VAL A 297 16.16 3.94 8.54
N THR A 298 17.19 3.22 9.02
CA THR A 298 18.50 3.80 9.32
C THR A 298 19.48 3.68 8.15
N HIS A 299 19.22 2.78 7.22
CA HIS A 299 19.99 2.53 6.00
C HIS A 299 19.11 2.59 4.75
N PRO A 300 18.54 3.77 4.41
CA PRO A 300 17.62 3.91 3.28
C PRO A 300 18.25 3.55 1.92
N GLU A 301 19.59 3.56 1.84
CA GLU A 301 20.38 3.15 0.69
C GLU A 301 20.43 1.63 0.45
N TRP A 302 20.05 0.81 1.44
CA TRP A 302 19.99 -0.64 1.27
C TRP A 302 18.80 -1.00 0.39
N SER A 303 19.07 -1.42 -0.84
CA SER A 303 18.05 -1.79 -1.81
C SER A 303 17.89 -3.30 -1.93
N PRO A 304 16.68 -3.84 -1.74
CA PRO A 304 16.42 -5.24 -2.03
C PRO A 304 16.47 -5.49 -3.53
N ARG A 305 16.70 -6.74 -3.90
CA ARG A 305 16.74 -7.21 -5.29
C ARG A 305 15.43 -7.03 -6.07
N PHE A 306 14.35 -6.64 -5.40
CA PHE A 306 13.02 -6.45 -5.98
C PHE A 306 12.82 -5.07 -6.58
N ASP A 307 13.66 -4.10 -6.20
CA ASP A 307 13.59 -2.73 -6.72
C ASP A 307 13.88 -2.72 -8.23
N TRP A 308 12.95 -2.14 -9.00
CA TRP A 308 13.13 -1.89 -10.43
C TRP A 308 14.36 -1.02 -10.70
N SER A 309 14.57 0.01 -9.88
CA SER A 309 15.79 0.82 -9.88
C SER A 309 16.27 1.04 -8.45
N ALA A 310 17.35 0.36 -8.06
CA ALA A 310 17.93 0.46 -6.72
C ALA A 310 18.25 1.92 -6.35
N ALA A 311 18.85 2.69 -7.27
CA ALA A 311 19.19 4.09 -7.02
C ALA A 311 17.94 4.97 -6.82
N ALA A 312 16.90 4.79 -7.65
CA ALA A 312 15.66 5.55 -7.50
C ALA A 312 14.91 5.17 -6.22
N ALA A 313 14.84 3.87 -5.91
CA ALA A 313 14.22 3.35 -4.70
C ALA A 313 14.92 3.85 -3.44
N ALA A 314 16.25 3.82 -3.39
CA ALA A 314 17.03 4.40 -2.29
C ALA A 314 16.77 5.91 -2.14
N SER A 315 16.79 6.66 -3.24
CA SER A 315 16.56 8.10 -3.22
C SER A 315 15.16 8.48 -2.74
N ILE A 316 14.11 7.79 -3.20
CA ILE A 316 12.74 8.10 -2.81
C ILE A 316 12.46 7.64 -1.37
N ARG A 317 13.01 6.50 -0.96
CA ARG A 317 12.96 6.00 0.42
C ARG A 317 13.58 7.00 1.41
N ALA A 318 14.75 7.54 1.08
CA ALA A 318 15.40 8.58 1.90
C ALA A 318 14.65 9.92 1.93
N ALA A 319 13.88 10.25 0.89
CA ALA A 319 13.11 11.49 0.83
C ALA A 319 11.79 11.44 1.62
N VAL A 320 11.22 10.24 1.78
CA VAL A 320 9.94 10.02 2.48
C VAL A 320 10.13 9.83 3.99
N LEU A 321 11.26 9.23 4.41
CA LEU A 321 11.64 9.02 5.82
C LEU A 321 12.16 10.31 6.47
#